data_AF-A0A935WX77-F1
#
_entry.id   AF-A0A935WX77-F1
#
_cell.length_a   1.000
_cell.length_b   1.000
_cell.length_c   1.000
_cell.angle_alpha   90.00
_cell.angle_beta   90.00
_cell.angle_gamma   90.00
#
_symmetry.space_group_name_H-M   'P 1'
#
loop_
_entity.id
_entity.type
_entity.pdbx_description
1 polymer ?
#
loop_
_entity_poly.entity_id
_entity_poly.type
_entity_poly.pdbx_seq_one_letter_code
_entity_poly.pdbx_strand_id
1 'polypeptide(L)'
;MTDILKNIDVHVRCEQCGDFHISAEVIADSQRLLAEGCPGSPYECPPQLFATLLEPSALASLERAWSALESTVRSPVRQVSAADSLRVAVYPNDKLNPRAICRWEDDGGHIPSTPRSAPC
;
A
#
# COMPACT_ATOMS: atom_id res chain seq x y z
N MET A 1 -4.46 19.68 9.02
CA MET A 1 -3.60 18.57 8.56
C MET A 1 -4.05 17.37 9.34
N THR A 2 -4.66 16.40 8.67
CA THR A 2 -5.26 15.26 9.35
C THR A 2 -4.16 14.27 9.68
N ASP A 3 -4.03 13.91 10.96
CA ASP A 3 -3.09 12.90 11.41
C ASP A 3 -3.65 11.52 11.05
N ILE A 4 -3.05 10.88 10.05
CA ILE A 4 -3.50 9.58 9.54
C ILE A 4 -3.31 8.46 10.56
N LEU A 5 -2.31 8.57 11.44
CA LEU A 5 -2.00 7.53 12.43
C LEU A 5 -3.06 7.45 13.53
N LYS A 6 -3.79 8.53 13.79
CA LYS A 6 -4.95 8.57 14.70
C LYS A 6 -6.17 7.81 14.19
N ASN A 7 -6.21 7.54 12.89
CA ASN A 7 -7.36 6.96 12.21
C ASN A 7 -7.14 5.51 11.80
N ILE A 8 -5.99 4.93 12.17
CA ILE A 8 -5.62 3.56 11.82
C ILE A 8 -5.46 2.79 13.11
N ASP A 9 -6.25 1.73 13.24
CA ASP A 9 -6.19 0.81 14.36
C ASP A 9 -5.66 -0.55 13.89
N VAL A 10 -4.72 -1.08 14.66
CA VAL A 10 -4.25 -2.46 14.55
C VAL A 10 -5.12 -3.31 15.47
N HIS A 11 -5.84 -4.25 14.86
CA HIS A 11 -6.59 -5.26 15.60
C HIS A 11 -5.66 -6.39 16.02
N VAL A 12 -5.54 -6.61 17.32
CA VAL A 12 -4.74 -7.68 17.90
C VAL A 12 -5.66 -8.63 18.64
N ARG A 13 -5.59 -9.90 18.23
CA ARG A 13 -6.41 -10.97 18.79
C ARG A 13 -5.61 -11.77 19.80
N CYS A 14 -6.14 -11.91 21.02
CA CYS A 14 -5.59 -12.78 22.05
C CYS A 14 -6.66 -13.72 22.57
N GLU A 15 -6.40 -15.03 22.54
CA GLU A 15 -7.34 -16.04 23.04
C GLU A 15 -7.59 -15.96 24.54
N GLN A 16 -6.66 -15.37 25.30
CA GLN A 16 -6.71 -15.27 26.76
C GLN A 16 -7.26 -13.92 27.23
N CYS A 17 -6.96 -12.84 26.51
CA CYS A 17 -7.29 -11.47 26.91
C CYS A 17 -8.45 -10.86 26.12
N GLY A 18 -8.87 -11.53 25.03
CA GLY A 18 -9.83 -11.01 24.07
C GLY A 18 -9.18 -10.22 22.94
N ASP A 19 -10.05 -9.56 22.17
CA ASP A 19 -9.70 -8.75 21.02
C ASP A 19 -9.50 -7.29 21.44
N PHE A 20 -8.42 -6.67 20.98
CA PHE A 20 -8.10 -5.28 21.29
C PHE A 20 -7.66 -4.50 20.06
N HIS A 21 -7.92 -3.20 20.08
CA HIS A 21 -7.56 -2.27 19.03
C HIS A 21 -6.53 -1.29 19.58
N ILE A 22 -5.44 -1.12 18.85
CA ILE A 22 -4.35 -0.21 19.21
C ILE A 22 -4.13 0.74 18.03
N SER A 23 -4.18 2.04 18.28
CA SER A 23 -3.94 3.03 17.23
C SER A 23 -2.48 3.01 16.77
N ALA A 24 -2.27 3.31 15.49
CA ALA A 24 -0.94 3.43 14.92
C ALA A 24 -0.13 4.58 15.56
N GLU A 25 -0.81 5.62 16.07
CA GLU A 25 -0.19 6.69 16.88
C GLU A 25 0.49 6.13 18.14
N VAL A 26 -0.21 5.28 18.90
CA VAL A 26 0.33 4.68 20.14
C VAL A 26 1.54 3.78 19.83
N ILE A 27 1.50 3.07 18.71
CA ILE A 27 2.62 2.23 18.25
C ILE A 27 3.83 3.10 17.88
N ALA A 28 3.62 4.18 17.12
CA ALA A 28 4.67 5.11 16.73
C ALA A 28 5.32 5.79 17.96
N ASP A 29 4.50 6.23 18.92
CA ASP A 29 4.99 6.81 20.17
C ASP A 29 5.81 5.80 20.98
N SER A 30 5.36 4.55 21.04
CA SER A 30 6.10 3.47 21.72
C SER A 30 7.47 3.23 21.07
N GLN A 31 7.54 3.26 19.73
CA GLN A 31 8.81 3.13 19.00
C GLN A 31 9.74 4.32 19.25
N ARG A 32 9.21 5.55 19.26
CA ARG A 32 9.98 6.76 19.55
C ARG A 32 10.57 6.71 20.96
N LEU A 33 9.77 6.34 21.96
CA LEU A 33 10.22 6.22 23.35
C LEU A 33 11.33 5.19 23.53
N LEU A 34 11.28 4.07 22.79
CA LEU A 34 12.35 3.07 22.80
C LEU A 34 13.64 3.57 22.13
N ALA A 35 13.52 4.36 21.06
CA ALA A 35 14.67 4.88 20.32
C ALA A 35 15.38 6.03 21.05
N GLU A 36 14.63 6.93 21.69
CA GLU A 36 15.16 8.12 22.37
C GLU A 36 15.59 7.84 23.82
N GLY A 37 15.18 6.69 24.36
CA GLY A 37 15.35 6.35 25.76
C GLY A 37 14.19 6.89 26.59
N CYS A 38 13.65 6.04 27.45
CA CYS A 38 12.50 6.37 28.29
C CYS A 38 12.98 7.26 29.45
N PRO A 39 12.44 8.49 29.63
CA PRO A 39 12.84 9.37 30.75
C PRO A 39 12.26 8.91 32.10
N GLY A 40 11.41 7.88 32.11
CA GLY A 40 10.74 7.32 33.28
C GLY A 40 11.37 6.03 33.82
N SER A 41 10.76 5.51 34.89
CA SER A 41 11.12 4.21 35.46
C SER A 41 11.01 3.10 34.41
N PRO A 42 11.97 2.14 34.33
CA PRO A 42 11.92 1.03 33.38
C PRO A 42 10.69 0.12 33.56
N TYR A 43 9.95 0.27 34.66
CA TYR A 43 8.72 -0.46 34.96
C TYR A 43 7.44 0.21 34.43
N GLU A 44 7.52 1.44 33.92
CA GLU A 44 6.35 2.22 33.44
C GLU A 44 6.35 2.41 31.92
N CYS A 45 7.38 1.96 31.20
CA CYS A 45 7.42 2.14 29.75
C CYS A 45 6.35 1.23 29.11
N PRO A 46 5.38 1.81 28.35
CA PRO A 46 4.36 1.04 27.67
C PRO A 46 5.01 0.01 26.75
N PRO A 47 4.42 -1.19 26.70
CA PRO A 47 5.13 -2.45 26.53
C PRO A 47 5.87 -2.49 25.20
N GLN A 48 7.11 -2.97 25.20
CA GLN A 48 7.89 -3.33 24.00
C GLN A 48 7.05 -4.09 22.96
N LEU A 49 6.05 -4.84 23.44
CA LEU A 49 5.02 -5.48 22.64
C LEU A 49 4.39 -4.53 21.60
N PHE A 50 3.94 -3.35 21.98
CA PHE A 50 3.27 -2.43 21.05
C PHE A 50 4.20 -1.92 19.97
N ALA A 51 5.45 -1.60 20.33
CA ALA A 51 6.46 -1.19 19.36
C ALA A 51 6.77 -2.25 18.30
N THR A 52 6.53 -3.54 18.61
CA THR A 52 6.71 -4.66 17.68
C THR A 52 5.51 -4.96 16.78
N LEU A 53 4.36 -4.31 16.98
CA LEU A 53 3.15 -4.62 16.20
C LEU A 53 3.22 -4.15 14.75
N LEU A 54 3.99 -3.10 14.47
CA LEU A 54 4.22 -2.59 13.12
C LEU A 54 5.70 -2.28 12.92
N GLU A 55 6.17 -2.44 11.69
CA GLU A 55 7.52 -2.01 11.32
C GLU A 55 7.58 -0.46 11.28
N PRO A 56 8.62 0.17 11.85
CA PRO A 56 8.79 1.63 11.79
C PRO A 56 8.81 2.15 10.34
N SER A 57 9.37 1.37 9.42
CA SER A 57 9.43 1.69 7.99
C SER A 57 8.04 1.71 7.33
N ALA A 58 7.11 0.89 7.80
CA ALA A 58 5.74 0.85 7.28
C ALA A 58 4.97 2.11 7.70
N LEU A 59 5.08 2.51 8.97
CA LEU A 59 4.48 3.75 9.49
C LEU A 59 5.01 4.99 8.74
N ALA A 60 6.34 5.10 8.59
CA ALA A 60 6.95 6.20 7.84
C ALA A 60 6.56 6.21 6.34
N SER A 61 6.27 5.04 5.75
CA SER A 61 5.81 4.96 4.36
C SER A 61 4.36 5.43 4.22
N LEU A 62 3.50 5.08 5.18
CA LEU A 62 2.12 5.51 5.24
C LEU A 62 2.01 7.03 5.41
N GLU A 63 2.75 7.62 6.36
CA GLU A 63 2.75 9.08 6.56
C GLU A 63 3.20 9.84 5.31
N ARG A 64 4.23 9.33 4.61
CA ARG A 64 4.69 9.90 3.34
C ARG A 64 3.62 9.81 2.25
N ALA A 65 2.96 8.67 2.11
CA ALA A 65 1.89 8.48 1.14
C ALA A 65 0.70 9.42 1.44
N TRP A 66 0.33 9.55 2.71
CA TRP A 66 -0.72 10.46 3.14
C TRP A 66 -0.38 11.92 2.87
N SER A 67 0.85 12.34 3.18
CA SER A 67 1.34 13.69 2.89
C SER A 67 1.36 13.99 1.38
N ALA A 68 1.74 13.01 0.56
CA ALA A 68 1.69 13.14 -0.89
C ALA A 68 0.24 13.29 -1.40
N LEU A 69 -0.70 12.55 -0.83
CA LEU A 69 -2.12 12.67 -1.16
C LEU A 69 -2.68 14.03 -0.74
N GLU A 70 -2.42 14.48 0.50
CA GLU A 70 -2.86 15.79 0.98
C GLU A 70 -2.31 16.93 0.11
N SER A 71 -1.04 16.84 -0.32
CA SER A 71 -0.45 17.85 -1.20
C SER A 71 -1.07 17.85 -2.61
N THR A 72 -1.44 16.68 -3.13
CA THR A 72 -2.12 16.56 -4.42
C THR A 72 -3.52 17.18 -4.37
N VAL A 73 -4.27 16.97 -3.29
CA VAL A 73 -5.61 17.54 -3.10
C VAL A 73 -5.56 19.07 -2.89
N ARG A 74 -4.51 19.57 -2.24
CA ARG A 74 -4.31 21.03 -2.07
C ARG A 74 -3.80 21.71 -3.33
N SER A 75 -3.14 20.98 -4.22
CA SER A 75 -2.80 21.46 -5.55
C SER A 75 -4.07 21.63 -6.37
N PRO A 76 -4.25 22.73 -7.13
CA PRO A 76 -5.40 22.83 -8.02
C PRO A 76 -5.35 21.66 -9.00
N VAL A 77 -6.34 20.77 -8.90
CA VAL A 77 -6.52 19.67 -9.84
C VAL A 77 -6.56 20.30 -11.23
N ARG A 78 -5.53 20.04 -12.02
CA ARG A 78 -5.48 20.44 -13.42
C ARG A 78 -6.56 19.60 -14.10
N GLN A 79 -7.75 20.16 -14.25
CA GLN A 79 -8.83 19.51 -14.99
C GLN A 79 -8.29 19.23 -16.39
N VAL A 80 -7.98 17.97 -16.66
CA VAL A 80 -7.69 17.53 -18.01
C VAL A 80 -9.03 17.57 -18.72
N SER A 81 -9.27 18.66 -19.45
CA SER A 81 -10.41 18.75 -20.35
C SER A 81 -10.33 17.55 -21.31
N ALA A 82 -11.45 16.86 -21.51
CA ALA A 82 -11.56 15.77 -22.48
C ALA A 82 -11.14 16.20 -23.91
N ALA A 83 -11.05 17.50 -24.18
CA ALA A 83 -10.51 18.04 -25.43
C ALA A 83 -9.00 17.80 -25.63
N ASP A 84 -8.21 17.64 -24.58
CA ASP A 84 -6.75 17.41 -24.69
C ASP A 84 -6.40 15.94 -24.99
N SER A 85 -7.33 15.00 -24.77
CA SER A 85 -7.12 13.58 -25.10
C SER A 85 -7.37 13.24 -26.59
N LEU A 86 -7.90 14.18 -27.39
CA LEU A 86 -8.25 13.93 -28.80
C LEU A 86 -7.15 14.30 -29.81
N ARG A 87 -5.95 14.70 -29.38
CA ARG A 87 -4.90 15.20 -30.30
C ARG A 87 -3.72 14.27 -30.54
N VAL A 88 -3.75 13.01 -30.09
CA VAL A 88 -2.72 12.04 -30.46
C VAL A 88 -3.34 10.81 -31.11
N ALA A 89 -3.57 10.91 -32.43
CA ALA A 89 -3.22 9.91 -33.43
C ALA A 89 -3.93 10.23 -34.75
N VAL A 90 -3.34 11.11 -35.56
CA VAL A 90 -3.61 11.10 -37.00
C VAL A 90 -2.81 9.93 -37.57
N TYR A 91 -3.42 8.74 -37.61
CA TYR A 91 -2.93 7.68 -38.48
C TYR A 91 -3.37 8.02 -39.92
N PRO A 92 -2.45 8.03 -40.90
CA PRO A 92 -2.84 8.16 -42.29
C PRO A 92 -3.68 6.93 -42.68
N ASN A 93 -4.76 7.19 -43.42
CA ASN A 93 -5.68 6.20 -43.97
C ASN A 93 -4.99 4.89 -44.38
N ASP A 94 -5.11 3.86 -43.55
CA ASP A 94 -5.01 2.48 -44.01
C ASP A 94 -6.23 1.71 -43.52
N LYS A 95 -6.87 1.05 -44.47
CA LYS A 95 -8.20 0.45 -44.37
C LYS A 95 -8.30 -0.46 -43.15
N LEU A 96 -9.07 -0.03 -42.14
CA LEU A 96 -9.48 -0.85 -41.00
C LEU A 96 -10.19 -2.12 -41.52
N ASN A 97 -9.50 -3.25 -41.46
CA ASN A 97 -10.05 -4.56 -41.78
C ASN A 97 -10.88 -5.05 -40.57
N PRO A 98 -12.22 -5.18 -40.68
CA PRO A 98 -13.09 -5.49 -39.55
C PRO A 98 -12.86 -6.90 -38.93
N ARG A 99 -12.03 -7.75 -39.55
CA ARG A 99 -11.64 -9.05 -38.98
C ARG A 99 -10.48 -9.01 -37.98
N ALA A 100 -9.78 -7.89 -37.84
CA ALA A 100 -8.63 -7.77 -36.94
C ALA A 100 -9.01 -7.44 -35.47
N ILE A 101 -10.26 -7.06 -35.18
CA ILE A 101 -10.66 -6.50 -33.88
C ILE A 101 -11.09 -7.58 -32.86
N CYS A 102 -11.17 -8.86 -33.26
CA CYS A 102 -11.73 -9.92 -32.39
C CYS A 102 -10.72 -10.95 -31.87
N ARG A 103 -9.44 -10.61 -31.71
CA ARG A 103 -8.45 -11.54 -31.15
C ARG A 103 -7.92 -11.05 -29.80
N TRP A 104 -8.76 -11.15 -28.76
CA TRP A 104 -8.25 -11.29 -27.41
C TRP A 104 -7.73 -12.72 -27.31
N GLU A 105 -6.41 -12.91 -27.50
CA GLU A 105 -5.80 -14.20 -27.22
C GLU A 105 -5.88 -14.41 -25.71
N ASP A 106 -6.80 -15.29 -25.33
CA ASP A 106 -6.82 -16.06 -24.10
C ASP A 106 -5.44 -16.72 -23.95
N ASP A 107 -4.55 -16.10 -23.18
CA ASP A 107 -3.26 -16.66 -22.76
C ASP A 107 -3.53 -17.82 -21.80
N GLY A 108 -4.06 -18.91 -22.35
CA GLY A 108 -4.37 -20.14 -21.66
C GLY A 108 -3.17 -20.59 -20.84
N GLY A 109 -3.33 -20.50 -19.51
CA GLY A 109 -2.33 -20.82 -18.52
C GLY A 109 -1.67 -22.16 -18.80
N HIS A 110 -0.42 -22.11 -19.27
CA HIS A 110 0.40 -23.29 -19.46
C HIS A 110 1.13 -23.58 -18.14
N ILE A 111 0.71 -24.63 -17.44
CA ILE A 111 1.49 -25.23 -16.35
C ILE A 111 2.38 -26.31 -16.99
N PRO A 112 3.70 -26.13 -17.08
CA PRO A 112 4.57 -27.20 -17.54
C PRO A 112 4.63 -28.30 -16.46
N SER A 113 3.88 -29.38 -16.67
CA SER A 113 4.09 -30.64 -15.98
C SER A 113 5.43 -31.23 -16.45
N THR A 114 6.42 -31.28 -15.57
CA THR A 114 7.72 -31.91 -15.81
C THR A 114 7.56 -33.39 -16.14
N PRO A 115 7.97 -33.84 -17.35
CA PRO A 115 8.05 -35.25 -17.65
C PRO A 115 9.30 -35.85 -17.00
N ARG A 116 9.05 -36.92 -16.26
CA ARG A 116 10.01 -37.93 -15.82
C ARG A 116 10.89 -38.38 -17.00
N SER A 117 12.20 -38.20 -16.90
CA SER A 117 13.17 -38.76 -17.86
C SER A 117 14.26 -39.56 -17.12
N ALA A 118 14.15 -40.89 -17.22
CA ALA A 118 15.29 -41.78 -17.45
C ALA A 118 15.29 -42.06 -18.97
N PRO A 119 16.44 -42.21 -19.66
CA PRO A 119 17.27 -43.44 -19.65
C PRO A 119 18.79 -43.12 -19.71
N CYS A 120 19.78 -44.00 -19.58
CA CYS A 120 19.99 -45.40 -19.97
C CYS A 120 20.75 -46.19 -18.89
#